data_AF-A0A1I1PQE7-F1
#
_entry.id   AF-A0A1I1PQE7-F1
#
_cell.length_a   1.000
_cell.length_b   1.000
_cell.length_c   1.000
_cell.angle_alpha   90.00
_cell.angle_beta   90.00
_cell.angle_gamma   90.00
#
_symmetry.space_group_name_H-M   'P 1'
#
loop_
_entity.id
_entity.type
_entity.pdbx_description
1 polymer ?
#
loop_
_entity_poly.entity_id
_entity_poly.type
_entity_poly.pdbx_seq_one_letter_code
_entity_poly.pdbx_strand_id
1 'polypeptide(L)' 'MEEPKQSPFAMNPARVLILVLGVMIIIIAISTSMGGINAYQALREANAEATTGAAPADGAPVAVAPAQ' A
#
# COMPACT_ATOMS: atom_id res chain seq x y z
N MET A 1 -41.60 -28.01 -25.19
CA MET A 1 -41.02 -26.76 -24.65
C MET A 1 -39.60 -27.08 -24.28
N GLU A 2 -38.63 -26.63 -25.07
CA GLU A 2 -37.21 -26.86 -24.76
C GLU A 2 -36.74 -25.69 -23.89
N GLU A 3 -36.54 -25.98 -22.61
CA GLU A 3 -35.97 -25.02 -21.67
C GLU A 3 -34.53 -24.70 -22.12
N PRO A 4 -34.18 -23.43 -22.37
CA PRO A 4 -32.85 -23.10 -22.85
C PRO A 4 -31.84 -23.47 -21.76
N LYS A 5 -31.04 -24.51 -22.02
CA LYS A 5 -30.01 -25.02 -21.11
C LYS A 5 -28.98 -23.93 -20.88
N GLN A 6 -29.14 -23.20 -19.78
CA GLN A 6 -28.26 -22.11 -19.37
C GLN A 6 -26.88 -22.73 -19.07
N SER A 7 -25.93 -22.53 -20.00
CA SER A 7 -24.59 -23.11 -19.90
C SER A 7 -23.92 -22.75 -18.57
N PRO A 8 -23.18 -23.66 -17.93
CA PRO A 8 -22.43 -23.36 -16.72
C PRO A 8 -21.36 -22.28 -16.93
N PHE A 9 -21.03 -21.94 -18.17
CA PHE A 9 -20.15 -20.82 -18.54
C PHE A 9 -20.91 -19.63 -19.14
N ALA A 10 -22.25 -19.67 -19.17
CA ALA A 10 -23.04 -18.53 -19.63
C ALA A 10 -22.74 -17.30 -18.76
N MET A 11 -22.39 -16.20 -19.41
CA MET A 11 -21.99 -14.98 -18.74
C MET A 11 -23.23 -14.26 -18.22
N ASN A 12 -23.53 -14.48 -16.93
CA ASN A 12 -24.57 -13.78 -16.20
C ASN A 12 -23.98 -12.50 -15.58
N PRO A 13 -24.67 -11.35 -15.58
CA PRO A 13 -24.23 -10.14 -14.89
C PRO A 13 -23.74 -10.39 -13.45
N ALA A 14 -24.36 -11.30 -12.70
CA ALA A 14 -23.89 -11.67 -11.36
C ALA A 14 -22.49 -12.31 -11.36
N ARG A 15 -22.18 -13.13 -12.37
CA ARG A 15 -20.86 -13.78 -12.52
C ARG A 15 -19.80 -12.78 -12.94
N VAL A 16 -20.15 -11.82 -13.79
CA VAL A 16 -19.25 -10.71 -14.15
C VAL A 16 -18.86 -9.92 -12.90
N LEU A 17 -19.83 -9.63 -12.04
CA LEU A 17 -19.57 -8.91 -10.79
C LEU A 17 -18.64 -9.68 -9.85
N ILE A 18 -18.83 -11.00 -9.70
CA ILE A 18 -17.94 -11.87 -8.92
C ILE A 18 -16.53 -11.92 -9.52
N LEU A 19 -16.41 -12.02 -10.85
CA LEU A 19 -15.12 -12.04 -11.54
C LEU A 19 -14.35 -10.73 -11.32
N VAL A 20 -15.02 -9.58 -11.46
CA VAL A 20 -14.43 -8.27 -11.20
C VAL A 20 -13.98 -8.16 -9.74
N LEU A 21 -14.82 -8.58 -8.79
CA LEU A 21 -14.48 -8.56 -7.38
C LEU A 21 -13.28 -9.46 -7.07
N GLY A 22 -13.23 -10.66 -7.63
CA GLY A 22 -12.11 -11.58 -7.47
C GLY A 22 -10.80 -11.02 -8.02
N VAL A 23 -10.83 -10.45 -9.23
CA VAL A 23 -9.65 -9.78 -9.82
C VAL A 23 -9.18 -8.62 -8.94
N MET A 24 -10.11 -7.83 -8.40
CA MET A 24 -9.77 -6.68 -7.55
C MET A 24 -9.07 -7.12 -6.25
N ILE A 25 -9.54 -8.20 -5.63
CA ILE A 25 -8.88 -8.80 -4.46
C ILE A 25 -7.47 -9.30 -4.80
N ILE A 26 -7.29 -9.96 -5.94
CA ILE A 26 -5.97 -10.45 -6.37
C ILE A 26 -4.98 -9.28 -6.55
N ILE A 27 -5.42 -8.18 -7.18
CA ILE A 27 -4.60 -6.98 -7.36
C ILE A 27 -4.16 -6.41 -6.01
N ILE A 28 -5.09 -6.29 -5.05
CA ILE A 28 -4.76 -5.81 -3.70
C ILE A 28 -3.76 -6.76 -3.02
N ALA A 29 -3.98 -8.06 -3.10
CA ALA A 29 -3.11 -9.05 -2.48
C ALA A 29 -1.67 -8.96 -3.01
N ILE A 30 -1.50 -8.85 -4.33
CA ILE A 30 -0.20 -8.66 -4.98
C ILE A 30 0.43 -7.35 -4.52
N SER A 31 -0.33 -6.24 -4.56
CA SER A 31 0.15 -4.92 -4.17
C SER A 31 0.61 -4.87 -2.70
N THR A 32 -0.13 -5.55 -1.82
CA THR A 32 0.20 -5.67 -0.41
C THR A 32 1.45 -6.53 -0.21
N SER A 33 1.55 -7.65 -0.95
CA SER A 33 2.72 -8.54 -0.90
C SER A 33 4.00 -7.89 -1.44
N MET A 34 3.91 -6.99 -2.43
CA MET A 34 5.05 -6.35 -3.06
C MET A 34 5.56 -5.09 -2.34
N GLY A 35 4.84 -4.56 -1.35
CA GLY A 35 5.36 -3.36 -0.68
C GLY A 35 4.46 -2.65 0.32
N GLY A 36 3.19 -3.02 0.46
CA GLY A 36 2.28 -2.34 1.39
C GLY A 36 2.76 -2.33 2.85
N ILE A 37 3.33 -3.44 3.32
CA ILE A 37 3.90 -3.55 4.68
C ILE A 37 5.36 -3.05 4.73
N ASN A 38 6.08 -3.14 3.61
CA ASN A 38 7.51 -2.84 3.54
C ASN A 38 7.78 -1.33 3.50
N ALA A 39 6.86 -0.52 2.97
CA ALA A 39 7.02 0.94 2.91
C ALA A 39 7.19 1.57 4.29
N TYR A 40 6.43 1.12 5.29
CA TYR A 40 6.56 1.61 6.66
C TYR A 40 7.86 1.14 7.33
N GLN A 41 8.31 -0.08 7.05
CA GLN A 41 9.59 -0.58 7.55
C GLN A 41 10.76 0.19 6.91
N ALA A 42 10.73 0.39 5.58
CA ALA A 42 11.73 1.17 4.85
C ALA A 42 11.82 2.63 5.34
N LEU A 43 10.68 3.28 5.60
CA LEU A 43 10.66 4.64 6.16
C LEU A 43 11.19 4.68 7.60
N ARG A 44 10.84 3.68 8.44
CA ARG A 44 11.36 3.57 9.80
C ARG A 44 12.86 3.32 9.81
N GLU A 45 13.34 2.44 8.93
CA GLU A 45 14.74 2.07 8.83
C GLU A 45 15.57 3.23 8.28
N ALA A 46 15.09 3.93 7.24
CA ALA A 46 15.71 5.17 6.76
C ALA A 46 15.77 6.27 7.85
N ASN A 47 14.74 6.38 8.69
CA ASN A 47 14.73 7.33 9.81
C ASN A 47 15.67 6.89 10.95
N ALA A 48 15.73 5.60 11.25
CA ALA A 48 16.66 5.03 12.23
C ALA A 48 18.11 5.19 11.77
N GLU A 49 18.39 5.02 10.48
CA GLU A 49 19.70 5.21 9.86
C GLU A 49 20.09 6.71 9.84
N ALA A 50 19.16 7.61 9.53
CA ALA A 50 19.39 9.06 9.65
C ALA A 50 19.61 9.52 11.10
N THR A 51 18.92 8.91 12.07
CA THR A 51 19.06 9.24 13.50
C THR A 51 20.32 8.64 14.11
N THR A 52 20.73 7.43 13.68
CA THR A 52 21.92 6.75 14.20
C THR A 52 23.20 7.17 13.47
N GLY A 53 23.09 7.60 12.20
CA GLY A 53 24.18 8.18 11.42
C GLY A 53 24.51 9.63 11.76
N ALA A 54 23.72 10.28 12.62
CA ALA A 54 23.95 11.65 13.08
C ALA A 54 24.66 11.66 14.45
N ALA A 55 25.97 11.35 14.45
CA ALA A 55 26.88 12.05 15.37
C ALA A 55 27.31 13.37 14.69
N PRO A 56 27.40 14.47 15.44
CA PRO A 56 26.97 15.79 14.97
C PRO A 56 28.05 16.47 14.13
N ALA A 57 27.65 16.95 12.95
CA ALA A 57 28.40 17.99 12.24
C ALA A 57 27.55 19.24 12.13
N ASP A 58 28.08 20.28 12.78
CA ASP A 58 27.81 21.70 12.59
C ASP A 58 26.58 22.31 13.27
N GLY A 59 26.88 22.83 14.47
CA GLY A 59 26.08 23.87 15.09
C GLY A 59 25.97 25.10 14.21
N ALA A 60 24.75 25.41 13.82
CA ALA A 60 24.33 26.79 13.63
C ALA A 60 23.81 27.29 14.99
N PRO A 61 24.42 28.31 15.62
CA PRO A 61 23.78 28.97 16.75
C PRO A 61 22.60 29.77 16.19
N VAL A 62 21.41 29.17 16.16
CA VAL A 62 20.18 29.94 16.04
C VAL A 62 20.05 30.69 17.35
N ALA A 63 20.45 31.96 17.31
CA ALA A 63 20.24 32.92 18.38
C ALA A 63 18.74 33.02 18.65
N VAL A 64 18.26 32.25 19.63
CA VAL A 64 16.97 32.49 20.28
C VAL A 64 17.20 33.67 21.22
N ALA A 65 16.92 34.88 20.73
CA ALA A 65 16.84 36.06 21.57
C ALA A 65 15.68 35.86 22.58
N PRO A 66 15.89 36.03 23.90
CA PRO A 66 14.79 36.07 24.84
C PRO A 66 14.03 37.39 24.64
N ALA A 67 12.77 37.30 24.23
CA ALA A 67 11.85 38.42 24.30
C ALA A 67 11.66 38.78 25.78
N GLN A 68 12.12 39.97 26.16
CA GLN A 68 11.63 40.68 27.35
C GLN A 68 10.36 41.45 26.97
#